data_AF-A0A936WYC3-F1
#
_entry.id   AF-A0A936WYC3-F1
#
_cell.length_a   1.000
_cell.length_b   1.000
_cell.length_c   1.000
_cell.angle_alpha   90.00
_cell.angle_beta   90.00
_cell.angle_gamma   90.00
#
_symmetry.space_group_name_H-M   'P 1'
#
loop_
_entity.id
_entity.type
_entity.pdbx_description
1 polymer ?
#
loop_
_entity_poly.entity_id
_entity_poly.type
_entity_poly.pdbx_seq_one_letter_code
_entity_poly.pdbx_strand_id
1 'polypeptide(L)' 'MNSGKYIITESLEPLLFPASLTHSTVYDHAVSAGFFKIYKEPETASIQVTCWGESNSLETQSHPVRDEWIIAHFLKNCV' A
#
# COMPACT_ATOMS: atom_id res chain seq x y z
N MET A 1 12.83 7.93 -3.27
CA MET A 1 11.40 7.79 -3.64
C MET A 1 11.11 6.30 -3.69
N ASN A 2 10.23 5.79 -2.83
CA ASN A 2 9.97 4.36 -2.72
C ASN A 2 8.59 4.06 -3.31
N SER A 3 8.50 3.11 -4.24
CA SER A 3 7.26 2.69 -4.87
C SER A 3 7.21 1.17 -4.97
N GLY A 4 6.01 0.62 -4.97
CA GLY A 4 5.81 -0.82 -5.03
C GLY A 4 4.34 -1.19 -5.16
N LYS A 5 4.04 -2.40 -4.73
CA LYS A 5 2.69 -2.94 -4.65
C LYS A 5 2.30 -3.11 -3.19
N TYR A 6 1.01 -3.03 -2.93
CA TYR A 6 0.48 -3.24 -1.59
C TYR A 6 -0.77 -4.10 -1.60
N ILE A 7 -1.05 -4.67 -0.43
CA ILE A 7 -2.30 -5.33 -0.06
C ILE A 7 -2.76 -4.76 1.27
N ILE A 8 -4.05 -4.49 1.41
CA ILE A 8 -4.71 -4.27 2.70
C ILE A 8 -5.44 -5.56 3.06
N THR A 9 -5.09 -6.12 4.21
CA THR A 9 -5.72 -7.33 4.76
C THR A 9 -7.09 -7.02 5.37
N GLU A 10 -7.89 -8.05 5.65
CA GLU A 10 -9.16 -7.90 6.38
C GLU A 10 -8.98 -7.24 7.76
N SER A 11 -7.82 -7.42 8.40
CA SER A 11 -7.45 -6.78 9.67
C SER A 11 -7.01 -5.31 9.52
N LEU A 12 -7.12 -4.73 8.33
CA LEU A 12 -6.65 -3.38 7.98
C LEU A 12 -5.13 -3.18 8.12
N GLU A 13 -4.35 -4.26 8.11
CA GLU A 13 -2.89 -4.20 8.08
C GLU A 13 -2.38 -4.12 6.64
N PRO A 14 -1.50 -3.17 6.31
CA PRO A 14 -0.91 -3.07 4.98
C PRO A 14 0.32 -3.97 4.83
N LEU A 15 0.39 -4.73 3.74
CA LEU A 15 1.58 -5.45 3.28
C LEU A 15 2.19 -4.69 2.11
N LEU A 16 3.41 -4.17 2.27
CA LEU A 16 4.14 -3.43 1.23
C LEU A 16 5.26 -4.30 0.65
N PHE A 17 5.33 -4.39 -0.68
CA PHE A 17 6.31 -5.26 -1.33
C PHE A 17 6.77 -4.74 -2.70
N PRO A 18 7.92 -5.24 -3.23
CA PRO A 18 8.45 -4.83 -4.51
C PRO A 18 7.50 -5.11 -5.67
N ALA A 19 7.52 -4.26 -6.70
CA ALA A 19 6.67 -4.41 -7.88
C ALA A 19 6.92 -5.70 -8.68
N SER A 20 8.07 -6.37 -8.48
CA SER A 20 8.41 -7.65 -9.09
C SER A 20 7.58 -8.83 -8.58
N LEU A 21 6.95 -8.72 -7.40
CA LEU A 21 6.07 -9.75 -6.87
C LEU A 21 4.63 -9.55 -7.34
N THR A 22 3.88 -10.64 -7.46
CA THR A 22 2.45 -10.62 -7.78
C THR A 22 1.64 -10.56 -6.49
N HIS A 23 0.52 -9.83 -6.44
CA HIS A 23 -0.25 -9.70 -5.20
C HIS A 23 -0.68 -11.07 -4.65
N SER A 24 -1.19 -11.96 -5.50
CA SER A 24 -1.61 -13.32 -5.09
C SER A 24 -0.48 -14.22 -4.59
N THR A 25 0.79 -13.89 -4.87
CA THR A 25 1.94 -14.63 -4.31
C THR A 25 2.31 -14.17 -2.89
N VAL A 26 1.81 -13.01 -2.48
CA VAL A 26 2.06 -12.41 -1.17
C VAL A 26 0.90 -12.72 -0.23
N TYR A 27 -0.33 -12.52 -0.69
CA TYR A 27 -1.55 -12.75 0.09
C TYR A 27 -2.74 -12.94 -0.84
N ASP A 28 -3.65 -13.83 -0.48
CA ASP A 28 -4.83 -14.23 -1.28
C ASP A 28 -6.14 -13.57 -0.82
N HIS A 29 -6.21 -13.08 0.43
CA HIS A 29 -7.42 -12.51 1.02
C HIS A 29 -7.33 -10.98 1.22
N ALA A 30 -7.30 -10.22 0.11
CA ALA A 30 -7.21 -8.77 0.16
C ALA A 30 -8.58 -8.06 0.20
N VAL A 31 -8.74 -7.07 1.07
CA VAL A 31 -9.88 -6.10 0.99
C VAL A 31 -9.56 -4.89 0.11
N SER A 32 -8.28 -4.74 -0.27
CA SER A 32 -7.77 -3.73 -1.19
C SER A 32 -6.42 -4.16 -1.70
N ALA A 33 -6.13 -3.91 -2.97
CA ALA A 33 -4.81 -4.17 -3.53
C ALA A 33 -4.50 -3.19 -4.66
N GLY A 34 -3.25 -2.78 -4.77
CA GLY A 34 -2.85 -1.83 -5.80
C GLY A 34 -1.36 -1.51 -5.79
N PHE A 35 -1.04 -0.33 -6.30
CA PHE A 35 0.28 0.23 -6.37
C PHE A 35 0.37 1.44 -5.45
N PHE A 36 1.56 1.65 -4.89
CA PHE A 36 1.79 2.78 -4.01
C PHE A 36 3.08 3.53 -4.36
N LYS A 37 3.13 4.79 -3.92
CA LYS A 37 4.33 5.63 -3.92
C LYS A 37 4.41 6.37 -2.60
N ILE A 38 5.59 6.36 -2.00
CA ILE A 38 5.91 7.08 -0.77
C ILE A 38 6.80 8.26 -1.11
N TYR A 39 6.38 9.42 -0.65
CA TYR A 39 7.15 10.64 -0.60
C TYR A 39 7.40 11.01 0.87
N LYS A 40 8.66 11.29 1.21
CA LYS A 40 9.04 11.73 2.55
C LYS A 40 9.58 13.15 2.43
N GLU A 41 8.91 14.07 3.11
CA GLU A 41 9.34 15.47 3.16
C GLU A 41 10.57 15.58 4.09
N PRO A 42 11.73 16.01 3.60
CA PRO A 42 12.97 16.04 4.40
C PRO A 42 12.87 16.94 5.64
N GLU A 43 12.15 18.07 5.53
CA GLU A 43 12.11 19.10 6.56
C GLU A 43 11.14 18.79 7.71
N THR A 44 10.02 18.15 7.40
CA THR A 44 8.94 17.89 8.37
C THR A 44 8.89 16.43 8.82
N ALA A 45 9.73 15.57 8.24
CA ALA A 45 9.64 14.12 8.33
C ALA A 45 8.24 13.56 7.98
N SER A 46 7.41 14.34 7.30
CA SER A 46 6.06 13.91 6.95
C SER A 46 6.11 12.86 5.85
N ILE A 47 5.31 11.81 6.04
CA ILE A 47 5.15 10.72 5.08
C ILE A 47 3.86 10.98 4.32
N GLN A 48 3.98 11.13 3.00
CA GLN A 48 2.87 11.17 2.07
C GLN A 48 2.86 9.86 1.27
N VAL A 49 1.67 9.29 1.13
CA VAL A 49 1.44 8.06 0.38
C VAL A 49 0.43 8.37 -0.72
N THR A 50 0.66 7.87 -1.92
CA THR A 50 -0.32 7.87 -3.00
C THR A 50 -0.58 6.42 -3.40
N CYS A 51 -1.86 6.03 -3.51
CA CYS A 51 -2.27 4.68 -3.91
C CYS A 51 -3.14 4.71 -5.16
N TRP A 52 -3.02 3.70 -6.03
CA TRP A 52 -3.82 3.60 -7.24
C TRP A 52 -3.88 2.20 -7.82
N GLY A 53 -4.75 2.03 -8.82
CA GLY A 53 -4.86 0.85 -9.66
C GLY A 53 -5.67 -0.29 -9.05
N GLU A 54 -5.37 -1.49 -9.50
CA GLU A 54 -6.05 -2.71 -9.09
C GLU A 54 -5.08 -3.89 -9.19
N SER A 55 -5.44 -5.00 -8.54
CA SER A 55 -4.75 -6.26 -8.69
C SER A 55 -5.52 -7.19 -9.62
N ASN A 56 -4.98 -7.41 -10.82
CA ASN A 56 -5.54 -8.40 -11.76
C ASN A 56 -5.48 -9.83 -11.20
N SER A 57 -4.46 -10.16 -10.41
CA SER A 57 -4.28 -11.50 -9.85
C SER A 57 -5.23 -11.84 -8.70
N LEU A 58 -5.84 -10.81 -8.08
CA LEU A 58 -6.79 -10.95 -6.99
C LEU A 58 -8.18 -10.43 -7.36
N GLU A 59 -8.37 -9.93 -8.59
CA GLU A 59 -9.59 -9.26 -9.04
C GLU A 59 -10.09 -8.20 -8.04
N THR A 60 -9.14 -7.50 -7.40
CA THR A 60 -9.40 -6.59 -6.28
C THR A 60 -8.91 -5.19 -6.59
N GLN A 61 -9.79 -4.19 -6.43
CA GLN A 61 -9.48 -2.79 -6.70
C GLN A 61 -8.89 -2.08 -5.47
N SER A 62 -8.03 -1.07 -5.71
CA SER A 62 -7.60 -0.16 -4.65
C SER A 62 -8.72 0.77 -4.18
N HIS A 63 -8.60 1.27 -2.95
CA HIS A 63 -9.38 2.37 -2.41
C HIS A 63 -8.44 3.52 -2.05
N PRO A 64 -7.98 4.33 -3.04
CA PRO A 64 -6.86 5.26 -2.89
C PRO A 64 -6.85 6.07 -1.59
N VAL A 65 -7.91 6.86 -1.34
CA VAL A 65 -7.98 7.75 -0.17
C VAL A 65 -7.90 6.98 1.16
N ARG A 66 -8.57 5.82 1.25
CA ARG A 66 -8.56 4.98 2.45
C ARG A 66 -7.20 4.33 2.65
N ASP A 67 -6.67 3.73 1.59
CA ASP A 67 -5.45 2.94 1.64
C ASP A 67 -4.23 3.82 1.89
N GLU A 68 -4.20 5.04 1.32
CA GLU A 68 -3.20 6.07 1.61
C GLU A 68 -3.17 6.40 3.10
N TRP A 69 -4.33 6.60 3.73
CA TRP A 69 -4.42 6.89 5.16
C TRP A 69 -3.93 5.70 6.00
N ILE A 70 -4.35 4.47 5.68
CA ILE A 70 -3.92 3.25 6.39
C ILE A 70 -2.40 3.09 6.32
N ILE A 71 -1.83 3.16 5.12
CA ILE A 71 -0.39 2.96 4.90
C ILE A 71 0.41 4.09 5.55
N ALA A 72 -0.02 5.35 5.41
CA ALA A 72 0.66 6.47 6.04
C ALA A 72 0.64 6.37 7.57
N HIS A 73 -0.48 5.91 8.16
CA HIS A 73 -0.60 5.71 9.60
C HIS A 73 0.28 4.56 10.08
N PHE A 74 0.27 3.42 9.37
CA PHE A 74 1.12 2.27 9.67
C PHE A 74 2.61 2.66 9.65
N LEU A 75 3.07 3.34 8.60
CA LEU A 75 4.46 3.76 8.47
C LEU A 75 4.90 4.78 9.52
N LYS A 76 3.99 5.61 10.05
CA LYS A 76 4.31 6.54 11.15
C LYS A 76 4.53 5.83 12.48
N ASN A 77 3.91 4.67 12.70
CA ASN A 77 4.01 3.93 13.95
C ASN A 77 5.09 2.82 13.94
N CYS A 78 5.64 2.51 12.76
CA CYS A 78 6.75 1.55 12.61
C CYS A 78 8.14 2.20 12.64
N VAL A 79 8.22 3.53 12.74
CA VAL A 79 9.45 4.33 12.79
C VAL A 79 9.55 4.98 14.16
#